data_AF-A0A6C0K7B3-F1
#
_entry.id   AF-A0A6C0K7B3-F1
#
_cell.length_a   1.000
_cell.length_b   1.000
_cell.length_c   1.000
_cell.angle_alpha   90.00
_cell.angle_beta   90.00
_cell.angle_gamma   90.00
#
_symmetry.space_group_name_H-M   'P 1'
#
loop_
_entity.id
_entity.type
_entity.pdbx_description
1 polymer ?
#
loop_
_entity_poly.entity_id
_entity_poly.type
_entity_poly.pdbx_seq_one_letter_code
_entity_poly.pdbx_strand_id
1 'polypeptide(L)'
;MISIHIIRTLLTTNTDDVIEIFKASSEDNLFSVSYIDRDARLRYSFDAYPDQIARYLYSMFGMLRIDEEPFESVQITLPAHPPINVKIASLSASRIEAFMQPLKWCLRNWMRSTAASFTQRHERV
;
A
#
# COMPACT_ATOMS: atom_id res chain seq x y z
N MET A 1 7.95 -5.07 -2.50
CA MET A 1 6.53 -4.75 -2.68
C MET A 1 6.11 -3.89 -1.51
N ILE A 2 5.35 -2.82 -1.76
CA ILE A 2 4.60 -2.11 -0.71
C ILE A 2 3.15 -2.59 -0.83
N SER A 3 2.53 -2.92 0.30
CA SER A 3 1.10 -3.24 0.38
C SER A 3 0.43 -2.36 1.42
N ILE A 4 -0.74 -1.84 1.10
CA ILE A 4 -1.59 -1.05 2.00
C ILE A 4 -2.95 -1.73 2.03
N HIS A 5 -3.34 -2.26 3.19
CA HIS A 5 -4.64 -2.84 3.42
C HIS A 5 -5.52 -1.83 4.14
N ILE A 6 -6.71 -1.58 3.61
CA ILE A 6 -7.73 -0.72 4.22
C ILE A 6 -8.82 -1.65 4.76
N ILE A 7 -8.87 -1.75 6.07
CA ILE A 7 -9.64 -2.76 6.80
C ILE A 7 -11.01 -2.17 7.14
N ARG A 8 -12.07 -2.86 6.74
CA ARG A 8 -13.47 -2.48 7.02
C ARG A 8 -13.95 -3.09 8.34
N THR A 9 -14.91 -2.43 8.97
CA THR A 9 -15.44 -2.80 10.30
C THR A 9 -16.32 -4.07 10.30
N LEU A 10 -16.72 -4.60 9.14
CA LEU A 10 -17.73 -5.67 9.06
C LEU A 10 -17.15 -7.07 9.34
N LEU A 11 -17.86 -7.80 10.23
CA LEU A 11 -17.52 -9.09 10.84
C LEU A 11 -17.42 -10.30 9.89
N THR A 12 -17.63 -10.14 8.58
CA THR A 12 -17.71 -11.25 7.63
C THR A 12 -16.75 -11.09 6.47
N THR A 13 -15.67 -11.88 6.54
CA THR A 13 -14.80 -12.36 5.45
C THR A 13 -14.06 -11.32 4.60
N ASN A 14 -12.81 -10.98 4.97
CA ASN A 14 -11.69 -10.72 4.04
C ASN A 14 -11.91 -9.69 2.88
N THR A 15 -12.79 -8.72 3.06
CA THR A 15 -13.10 -7.63 2.11
C THR A 15 -12.22 -6.39 2.35
N ASP A 16 -10.95 -6.59 2.72
CA ASP A 16 -10.03 -5.46 2.83
C ASP A 16 -9.71 -4.92 1.45
N ASP A 17 -9.81 -3.61 1.28
CA ASP A 17 -9.31 -2.99 0.07
C ASP A 17 -7.78 -3.04 0.11
N VAL A 18 -7.15 -3.27 -1.04
CA VAL A 18 -5.70 -3.43 -1.11
C VAL A 18 -5.12 -2.50 -2.16
N ILE A 19 -4.09 -1.75 -1.77
CA ILE A 19 -3.20 -1.05 -2.71
C ILE A 19 -1.87 -1.77 -2.70
N GLU A 20 -1.48 -2.26 -3.87
CA GLU A 20 -0.18 -2.86 -4.07
C GLU A 20 0.66 -1.96 -4.98
N ILE A 21 1.92 -1.76 -4.59
CA ILE A 21 2.87 -0.97 -5.36
C ILE A 21 4.08 -1.85 -5.63
N PHE A 22 4.38 -2.00 -6.92
CA PHE A 22 5.50 -2.78 -7.43
C PHE A 22 6.37 -1.92 -8.34
N LYS A 23 7.67 -2.21 -8.36
CA LYS A 23 8.56 -1.58 -9.32
C LYS A 23 8.29 -2.20 -10.70
N ALA A 24 7.81 -1.37 -11.64
CA ALA A 24 7.47 -1.81 -12.99
C ALA A 24 8.72 -1.99 -13.85
N SER A 25 9.69 -1.09 -13.69
CA SER A 25 10.99 -1.16 -14.35
C SER A 25 12.12 -0.91 -13.36
N SER A 26 13.21 -1.68 -13.47
CA SER A 26 14.42 -1.50 -12.68
C SER A 26 15.16 -0.20 -13.00
N GLU A 27 14.95 0.35 -14.20
CA GLU A 27 15.77 1.45 -14.75
C GLU A 27 15.11 2.82 -14.53
N ASP A 28 13.79 2.93 -14.70
CA ASP A 28 13.13 4.24 -14.81
C ASP A 28 12.43 4.75 -13.54
N ASN A 29 12.64 4.09 -12.39
CA ASN A 29 11.89 4.40 -11.15
C ASN A 29 10.38 4.52 -11.39
N LEU A 30 9.86 3.76 -12.35
CA LEU A 30 8.44 3.65 -12.63
C LEU A 30 7.86 2.51 -11.80
N PHE A 31 6.69 2.75 -11.23
CA PHE A 31 6.00 1.78 -10.39
C PHE A 31 4.60 1.55 -10.93
N SER A 32 4.17 0.29 -10.87
CA SER A 32 2.79 -0.10 -11.12
C SER A 32 2.05 -0.11 -9.80
N VAL A 33 0.95 0.63 -9.74
CA VAL A 33 0.05 0.74 -8.60
C VAL A 33 -1.25 0.03 -8.94
N SER A 34 -1.70 -0.89 -8.09
CA SER A 34 -2.98 -1.58 -8.24
C SER A 34 -3.82 -1.34 -6.99
N TYR A 35 -5.01 -0.76 -7.16
CA TYR A 35 -6.04 -0.69 -6.13
C TYR A 35 -7.10 -1.76 -6.43
N ILE A 36 -7.48 -2.51 -5.40
CA ILE A 36 -8.48 -3.56 -5.45
C ILE A 36 -9.51 -3.25 -4.37
N ASP A 37 -10.70 -2.85 -4.80
CA ASP A 37 -11.89 -2.83 -3.96
C ASP A 37 -12.47 -4.24 -3.95
N ARG A 38 -12.42 -4.90 -2.80
CA ARG A 38 -12.84 -6.29 -2.70
C ARG A 38 -14.35 -6.45 -2.60
N ASP A 39 -15.06 -5.44 -2.13
CA ASP A 39 -16.51 -5.48 -2.00
C ASP A 39 -17.17 -5.26 -3.38
N ALA A 40 -16.77 -4.20 -4.07
CA ALA A 40 -17.28 -3.88 -5.41
C ALA A 40 -16.65 -4.73 -6.52
N ARG A 41 -15.62 -5.53 -6.21
CA ARG A 41 -14.79 -6.29 -7.17
C ARG A 41 -14.19 -5.39 -8.26
N LEU A 42 -13.92 -4.13 -7.92
CA LEU A 42 -13.32 -3.17 -8.82
C LEU A 42 -11.81 -3.21 -8.70
N ARG A 43 -11.12 -3.20 -9.84
CA ARG A 43 -9.67 -3.12 -9.91
C ARG A 43 -9.26 -1.96 -10.79
N TYR A 44 -8.42 -1.10 -10.25
CA TYR A 44 -7.82 0.01 -10.95
C TYR A 44 -6.31 -0.16 -10.91
N SER A 45 -5.64 0.06 -12.05
CA SER A 45 -4.19 -0.02 -12.10
C SER A 45 -3.63 1.08 -12.99
N PHE A 46 -2.50 1.64 -12.59
CA PHE A 46 -1.81 2.70 -13.33
C PHE A 46 -0.32 2.68 -12.99
N ASP A 47 0.49 3.22 -13.90
CA ASP A 47 1.91 3.42 -13.67
C ASP A 47 2.19 4.86 -13.27
N ALA A 48 3.08 5.04 -12.31
CA ALA A 48 3.38 6.35 -11.76
C ALA A 48 4.81 6.43 -11.21
N TYR A 49 5.35 7.65 -11.20
CA TYR A 49 6.61 7.98 -10.55
C TYR A 49 6.41 8.22 -9.04
N PRO A 50 7.46 8.13 -8.21
CA PRO A 50 7.37 8.23 -6.75
C PRO A 50 6.54 9.39 -6.21
N ASP A 51 6.73 10.60 -6.75
CA ASP A 51 6.03 11.79 -6.28
C ASP A 51 4.53 11.77 -6.65
N GLN A 52 4.17 11.14 -7.78
CA GLN A 52 2.77 10.96 -8.19
C GLN A 52 2.07 9.94 -7.29
N ILE A 53 2.74 8.83 -6.96
CA ILE A 53 2.25 7.82 -6.01
C ILE A 53 2.04 8.45 -4.64
N ALA A 54 3.01 9.24 -4.16
CA ALA A 54 2.89 9.92 -2.88
C ALA A 54 1.65 10.83 -2.86
N ARG A 55 1.44 11.66 -3.90
CA ARG A 55 0.25 12.52 -4.02
C ARG A 55 -1.04 11.72 -4.04
N TYR A 56 -1.09 10.63 -4.81
CA TYR A 56 -2.24 9.72 -4.87
C TYR A 56 -2.60 9.19 -3.47
N LEU A 57 -1.60 8.68 -2.75
CA LEU A 57 -1.81 8.16 -1.40
C LEU A 57 -2.23 9.23 -0.40
N TYR A 58 -1.63 10.43 -0.42
CA TYR A 58 -2.09 11.55 0.42
C TYR A 58 -3.57 11.85 0.20
N SER A 59 -3.98 11.93 -1.08
CA SER A 59 -5.37 12.21 -1.42
C SER A 59 -6.28 11.12 -0.88
N MET A 60 -5.92 9.85 -1.10
CA MET A 60 -6.70 8.71 -0.64
C MET A 60 -6.84 8.70 0.89
N PHE A 61 -5.75 8.83 1.64
CA PHE A 61 -5.79 8.85 3.11
C PHE A 61 -6.59 10.04 3.66
N GLY A 62 -6.63 11.16 2.95
CA GLY A 62 -7.53 12.26 3.25
C GLY A 62 -9.01 11.90 3.05
N MET A 63 -9.32 11.13 2.01
CA MET A 63 -10.69 10.70 1.67
C MET A 63 -11.23 9.60 2.57
N LEU A 64 -10.38 8.72 3.13
CA LEU A 64 -10.83 7.62 4.03
C LEU A 64 -11.60 8.10 5.27
N ARG A 65 -11.48 9.38 5.64
CA ARG A 65 -12.22 9.97 6.76
C ARG A 65 -13.59 10.51 6.37
N ILE A 66 -13.84 10.67 5.08
CA ILE A 66 -15.08 11.23 4.54
C ILE A 66 -16.08 10.10 4.27
N ASP A 67 -15.61 8.86 4.07
CA ASP A 67 -16.46 7.72 3.77
C ASP A 67 -17.52 7.49 4.86
N GLU A 68 -18.76 7.28 4.43
CA GLU A 68 -19.91 7.04 5.30
C GLU A 68 -19.95 5.58 5.78
N GLU A 69 -19.32 4.66 5.04
CA GLU A 69 -19.08 3.29 5.49
C GLU A 69 -17.72 3.21 6.19
N PRO A 70 -17.68 3.01 7.52
CA PRO A 70 -16.45 3.23 8.27
C PRO A 70 -15.43 2.11 8.03
N PHE A 71 -14.31 2.49 7.41
CA PHE A 71 -13.05 1.78 7.54
C PHE A 71 -12.56 1.87 9.01
N GLU A 72 -12.08 0.76 9.56
CA GLU A 72 -11.59 0.69 10.93
C GLU A 72 -10.13 1.13 11.01
N SER A 73 -9.29 0.57 10.14
CA SER A 73 -7.84 0.77 10.19
C SER A 73 -7.17 0.61 8.83
N VAL A 74 -5.94 1.09 8.74
CA VAL A 74 -5.04 0.90 7.60
C VAL A 74 -3.80 0.18 8.09
N GLN A 75 -3.47 -0.94 7.45
CA GLN A 75 -2.21 -1.64 7.65
C GLN A 75 -1.29 -1.42 6.45
N ILE A 76 -0.11 -0.88 6.71
CA ILE A 76 0.92 -0.63 5.70
C ILE A 76 2.07 -1.60 5.91
N THR A 77 2.47 -2.28 4.85
CA THR A 77 3.66 -3.13 4.79
C THR A 77 4.64 -2.53 3.80
N LEU A 78 5.81 -2.13 4.31
CA LEU A 78 6.90 -1.56 3.51
C LEU A 78 8.11 -2.51 3.47
N PRO A 79 8.91 -2.52 2.40
CA PRO A 79 10.16 -3.26 2.38
C PRO A 79 11.10 -2.79 3.50
N ALA A 80 11.71 -3.73 4.23
CA ALA A 80 12.67 -3.46 5.31
C ALA A 80 12.15 -2.63 6.50
N HIS A 81 10.83 -2.50 6.66
CA HIS A 81 10.20 -1.90 7.85
C HIS A 81 9.17 -2.87 8.45
N PRO A 82 8.92 -2.79 9.77
CA PRO A 82 7.82 -3.52 10.38
C PRO A 82 6.47 -3.04 9.83
N PRO A 83 5.45 -3.91 9.73
CA PRO A 83 4.09 -3.49 9.40
C PRO A 83 3.58 -2.45 10.40
N ILE A 84 2.89 -1.43 9.90
CA ILE A 84 2.30 -0.36 10.70
C ILE A 84 0.79 -0.44 10.55
N ASN A 85 0.06 -0.53 11.67
CA ASN A 85 -1.40 -0.48 11.67
C ASN A 85 -1.88 0.81 12.34
N VAL A 86 -2.76 1.55 11.67
CA VAL A 86 -3.28 2.85 12.12
C VAL A 86 -4.80 2.86 12.06
N LYS A 87 -5.46 3.19 13.17
CA LYS A 87 -6.92 3.38 13.18
C LYS A 87 -7.31 4.61 12.36
N ILE A 88 -8.32 4.49 11.50
CA ILE A 88 -8.82 5.59 10.67
C ILE A 88 -9.28 6.77 11.52
N ALA A 89 -9.99 6.50 12.62
CA ALA A 89 -10.41 7.52 13.58
C ALA A 89 -9.25 8.36 14.16
N SER A 90 -8.02 7.85 14.10
CA SER A 90 -6.82 8.54 14.56
C SER A 90 -6.02 9.22 13.44
N LEU A 91 -6.43 9.14 12.18
CA LEU A 91 -5.72 9.75 11.04
C LEU A 91 -5.88 11.29 11.04
N SER A 92 -4.98 11.99 11.74
CA SER A 92 -4.79 13.43 11.56
C SER A 92 -3.88 13.72 10.37
N ALA A 93 -3.93 14.93 9.81
CA ALA A 93 -2.99 15.36 8.77
C ALA A 93 -1.51 15.18 9.20
N SER A 94 -1.20 15.44 10.47
CA SER A 94 0.15 15.24 11.03
C SER A 94 0.56 13.77 11.09
N ARG A 95 -0.36 12.86 11.42
CA ARG A 95 -0.11 11.42 11.39
C ARG A 95 0.02 10.91 9.96
N ILE A 96 -0.77 11.49 9.04
CA ILE A 96 -0.64 11.23 7.61
C ILE A 96 0.76 11.57 7.12
N GLU A 97 1.23 12.77 7.43
CA GLU A 97 2.59 13.17 7.10
C GLU A 97 3.63 12.22 7.70
N ALA A 98 3.50 11.88 8.99
CA ALA A 98 4.46 11.02 9.68
C ALA A 98 4.58 9.62 9.05
N PHE A 99 3.48 8.98 8.66
CA PHE A 99 3.56 7.67 8.01
C PHE A 99 3.95 7.76 6.52
N MET A 100 3.68 8.88 5.85
CA MET A 100 4.07 9.05 4.45
C MET A 100 5.58 9.20 4.27
N GLN A 101 6.31 9.65 5.29
CA GLN A 101 7.78 9.77 5.25
C GLN A 101 8.51 8.45 4.94
N PRO A 102 8.30 7.34 5.70
CA PRO A 102 8.94 6.06 5.39
C PRO A 102 8.50 5.50 4.03
N LEU A 103 7.26 5.77 3.59
CA LEU A 103 6.79 5.37 2.27
C LEU A 103 7.54 6.11 1.15
N LYS A 104 7.67 7.44 1.25
CA LYS A 104 8.48 8.25 0.31
C LYS A 104 9.92 7.76 0.28
N TRP A 105 10.49 7.46 1.45
CA TRP A 105 11.83 6.90 1.54
C TRP A 105 11.94 5.56 0.81
N CYS A 106 10.98 4.64 1.00
CA CYS A 106 10.94 3.35 0.30
C CYS A 106 10.79 3.49 -1.21
N LEU A 107 9.96 4.42 -1.71
CA LEU A 107 9.81 4.64 -3.15
C LEU A 107 11.09 5.22 -3.77
N ARG A 108 11.78 6.13 -3.07
CA ARG A 108 13.03 6.74 -3.56
C ARG A 108 14.23 5.80 -3.48
N ASN A 109 14.31 5.03 -2.39
CA ASN A 109 15.41 4.12 -2.11
C ASN A 109 14.98 2.67 -2.33
N TRP A 110 14.01 2.43 -3.22
CA TRP A 110 13.55 1.09 -3.52
C TRP A 110 14.76 0.28 -3.93
N MET A 111 15.20 -0.61 -3.03
CA MET A 111 16.44 -1.34 -3.23
C MET A 111 16.37 -1.94 -4.63
N ARG A 112 17.48 -1.88 -5.36
CA ARG A 112 17.73 -2.81 -6.48
C ARG A 112 17.86 -4.20 -5.87
N SER A 113 16.79 -4.69 -5.25
CA SER A 113 16.65 -6.05 -4.79
C SER A 113 16.60 -6.86 -6.05
N THR A 114 17.79 -7.30 -6.45
CA THR A 114 18.03 -8.33 -7.43
C THR A 114 17.02 -9.45 -7.20
N ALA A 115 16.39 -9.85 -8.30
CA ALA A 115 15.64 -11.09 -8.39
C ALA A 115 16.57 -12.26 -8.07
N ALA A 116 16.74 -12.61 -6.79
CA ALA A 116 17.43 -13.81 -6.35
C ALA A 116 17.12 -14.03 -4.88
N SER A 117 16.05 -14.78 -4.60
CA SER A 117 15.90 -15.71 -3.45
C SER A 117 14.41 -15.98 -3.16
N PHE A 118 13.67 -16.57 -4.11
CA PHE A 118 12.42 -17.28 -3.76
C PHE A 118 12.12 -18.48 -4.68
N THR A 119 13.16 -19.10 -5.26
CA THR A 119 13.03 -20.32 -6.09
C THR A 119 13.73 -21.53 -5.48
N GLN A 120 13.69 -21.72 -4.17
CA GLN A 120 14.12 -22.99 -3.58
C GLN A 120 13.43 -23.27 -2.24
N ARG A 121 12.18 -23.72 -2.31
CA ARG A 121 11.56 -24.56 -1.27
C ARG A 121 10.28 -25.15 -1.86
N HIS A 122 10.41 -26.15 -2.74
CA HIS A 122 9.39 -27.19 -2.96
C HIS A 122 9.94 -28.30 -3.85
N GLU A 123 11.11 -28.84 -3.54
CA GLU A 123 11.47 -30.19 -3.97
C GLU A 123 12.27 -30.85 -2.85
N ARG A 124 11.57 -31.66 -2.05
CA ARG A 124 12.00 -32.99 -1.60
C ARG A 124 10.85 -33.62 -0.82
N VAL A 125 10.18 -34.52 -1.53
CA VAL A 125 9.48 -35.70 -1.01
C VAL A 125 10.49 -36.58 -0.29
#